data_AF-G2ZQL3-F1
#
_entry.id   AF-G2ZQL3-F1
#
_cell.length_a   1.000
_cell.length_b   1.000
_cell.length_c   1.000
_cell.angle_alpha   90.00
_cell.angle_beta   90.00
_cell.angle_gamma   90.00
#
_symmetry.space_group_name_H-M   'P 1'
#
loop_
_entity.id
_entity.type
_entity.pdbx_description
1 polymer ?
#
loop_
_entity_poly.entity_id
_entity_poly.type
_entity_poly.pdbx_seq_one_letter_code
_entity_poly.pdbx_strand_id
1 'polypeptide(L)'
;MLPSMLSPKPLRVVKIAVWLLALVPFLRLAVLGATDQYGANPLEFVTRSTGTWTLVLLCCTLAVTPLRRLTGMNWLIRIRRMLGLYTFFYGTLHFLIWLLIDRGLDPVSMVKDIVKRPFITVGFAAFVLMIPLAATSTNAMVRRLGGKRWQWLHRLVYVTGALGILHYWWHKAGKHDFAEVSIYAAVMAVLLGLRVWWAWRGMRQGAVAGGAVPARD
;
A
#
# COMPACT_ATOMS: atom_id res chain seq x y z
N MET A 1 9.94 13.09 25.52
CA MET A 1 9.37 11.83 24.99
C MET A 1 8.03 12.15 24.33
N LEU A 2 7.79 11.69 23.10
CA LEU A 2 6.48 11.86 22.45
C LEU A 2 5.41 10.98 23.14
N PRO A 3 4.15 11.43 23.24
CA PRO A 3 3.12 10.67 23.94
C PRO A 3 2.75 9.39 23.17
N SER A 4 2.57 8.27 23.89
CA SER A 4 2.14 7.01 23.28
C SER A 4 0.76 7.12 22.62
N MET A 5 -0.15 7.86 23.27
CA MET A 5 -1.50 8.15 22.80
C MET A 5 -1.74 9.65 22.75
N LEU A 6 -2.35 10.13 21.66
CA LEU A 6 -2.81 11.52 21.55
C LEU A 6 -4.22 11.65 22.13
N SER A 7 -4.50 12.81 22.72
CA SER A 7 -5.87 13.19 23.08
C SER A 7 -6.73 13.40 21.80
N PRO A 8 -8.07 13.41 21.92
CA PRO A 8 -8.95 13.43 20.74
C PRO A 8 -8.73 14.63 19.79
N LYS A 9 -8.43 15.81 20.33
CA LYS A 9 -8.23 17.04 19.54
C LYS A 9 -6.99 16.96 18.64
N PRO A 10 -5.75 16.74 19.14
CA PRO A 10 -4.57 16.56 18.30
C PRO A 10 -4.70 15.39 17.30
N LEU A 11 -5.30 14.28 17.71
CA LEU A 11 -5.51 13.15 16.81
C LEU A 11 -6.41 13.51 15.61
N ARG A 12 -7.44 14.33 15.84
CA ARG A 12 -8.31 14.84 14.78
C ARG A 12 -7.53 15.71 13.80
N VAL A 13 -6.70 16.64 14.32
CA VAL A 13 -5.85 17.51 13.49
C VAL A 13 -4.90 16.68 12.63
N VAL A 14 -4.22 15.68 13.22
CA VAL A 14 -3.33 14.77 12.47
C VAL A 14 -4.09 14.03 11.38
N LYS A 15 -5.30 13.54 11.65
CA LYS A 15 -6.12 12.86 10.64
C LYS A 15 -6.50 13.79 9.49
N ILE A 16 -6.91 15.03 9.79
CA ILE A 16 -7.22 16.03 8.77
C ILE A 16 -5.98 16.35 7.93
N ALA A 17 -4.83 16.55 8.58
CA ALA A 17 -3.58 16.81 7.88
C ALA A 17 -3.20 15.65 6.95
N VAL A 18 -3.22 14.40 7.42
CA VAL A 18 -2.91 13.24 6.56
C VAL A 18 -3.92 13.09 5.43
N TRP A 19 -5.21 13.36 5.67
CA TRP A 19 -6.25 13.36 4.63
C TRP A 19 -5.96 14.41 3.54
N LEU A 20 -5.67 15.65 3.94
CA LEU A 20 -5.31 16.73 3.01
C LEU A 20 -4.04 16.40 2.23
N LEU A 21 -2.98 15.99 2.92
CA LEU A 21 -1.70 15.63 2.31
C LEU A 21 -1.84 14.47 1.32
N ALA A 22 -2.68 13.48 1.63
CA ALA A 22 -2.95 12.38 0.71
C ALA A 22 -3.77 12.80 -0.52
N LEU A 23 -4.47 13.95 -0.50
CA LEU A 23 -5.16 14.51 -1.66
C LEU A 23 -4.30 15.46 -2.52
N VAL A 24 -3.24 16.04 -1.97
CA VAL A 24 -2.35 16.96 -2.70
C VAL A 24 -1.93 16.43 -4.09
N PRO A 25 -1.53 15.15 -4.25
CA PRO A 25 -1.14 14.65 -5.57
C PRO A 25 -2.27 14.62 -6.59
N PHE A 26 -3.47 14.25 -6.15
CA PHE A 26 -4.66 14.29 -6.98
C PHE A 26 -5.03 15.74 -7.36
N LEU A 27 -4.99 16.67 -6.41
CA LEU A 27 -5.25 18.09 -6.69
C LEU A 27 -4.20 18.68 -7.66
N ARG A 28 -2.93 18.28 -7.53
CA ARG A 28 -1.89 18.65 -8.49
C ARG A 28 -2.24 18.18 -9.90
N LEU A 29 -2.69 16.93 -10.06
CA LEU A 29 -3.11 16.43 -11.37
C LEU A 29 -4.31 17.23 -11.90
N ALA A 30 -5.33 17.48 -11.07
CA ALA A 30 -6.49 18.27 -11.48
C ALA A 30 -6.11 19.68 -11.96
N VAL A 31 -5.21 20.38 -11.25
CA VAL A 31 -4.74 21.72 -11.64
C VAL A 31 -3.93 21.67 -12.93
N LEU A 32 -3.00 20.72 -13.07
CA LEU A 32 -2.22 20.57 -14.30
C LEU A 32 -3.10 20.22 -15.51
N GLY A 33 -4.13 19.41 -15.32
CA GLY A 33 -5.11 19.11 -16.36
C GLY A 33 -5.98 20.31 -16.73
N ALA A 34 -6.45 21.09 -15.75
CA ALA A 34 -7.27 22.27 -15.97
C ALA A 34 -6.51 23.45 -16.60
N THR A 35 -5.17 23.39 -16.61
CA THR A 35 -4.30 24.43 -17.16
C THR A 35 -3.48 23.95 -18.37
N ASP A 36 -3.79 22.77 -18.91
CA ASP A 36 -3.09 22.13 -20.03
C ASP A 36 -1.56 21.98 -19.85
N GLN A 37 -1.12 21.76 -18.60
CA GLN A 37 0.29 21.69 -18.20
C GLN A 37 0.82 20.26 -18.01
N TYR A 38 0.18 19.25 -18.60
CA TYR A 38 0.69 17.87 -18.55
C TYR A 38 1.91 17.61 -19.43
N GLY A 39 2.23 18.52 -20.36
CA GLY A 39 3.35 18.39 -21.29
C GLY A 39 3.08 17.41 -22.44
N ALA A 40 4.15 16.92 -23.08
CA ALA A 40 4.07 16.21 -24.36
C ALA A 40 3.42 14.81 -24.30
N ASN A 41 3.43 14.14 -23.15
CA ASN A 41 2.79 12.84 -22.98
C ASN A 41 1.88 12.79 -21.73
N PRO A 42 0.67 13.37 -21.81
CA PRO A 42 -0.22 13.48 -20.66
C PRO A 42 -0.63 12.13 -20.07
N LEU A 43 -0.95 11.15 -20.92
CA LEU A 43 -1.39 9.84 -20.47
C LEU A 43 -0.28 9.13 -19.68
N GLU A 44 0.95 9.11 -20.19
CA GLU A 44 2.09 8.52 -19.47
C GLU A 44 2.35 9.26 -18.15
N PHE A 45 2.30 10.59 -18.16
CA PHE A 45 2.52 11.40 -16.95
C PHE A 45 1.49 11.10 -15.85
N VAL A 46 0.20 11.12 -16.17
CA VAL A 46 -0.88 10.86 -15.19
C VAL A 46 -0.83 9.41 -14.71
N THR A 47 -0.60 8.45 -15.61
CA THR A 47 -0.47 7.02 -15.26
C THR A 47 0.70 6.77 -14.32
N ARG A 48 1.87 7.35 -14.62
CA ARG A 48 3.05 7.26 -13.75
C ARG A 48 2.82 7.91 -12.40
N SER A 49 2.28 9.13 -12.38
CA SER A 49 2.00 9.86 -11.14
C SER A 49 1.08 9.07 -10.21
N THR A 50 -0.06 8.58 -10.72
CA THR A 50 -1.00 7.78 -9.91
C THR A 50 -0.40 6.46 -9.43
N GLY A 51 0.41 5.79 -10.26
CA GLY A 51 1.16 4.58 -9.87
C GLY A 51 2.17 4.84 -8.75
N THR A 52 2.97 5.91 -8.88
CA THR A 52 3.95 6.32 -7.86
C THR A 52 3.26 6.65 -6.54
N TRP A 53 2.17 7.43 -6.55
CA TRP A 53 1.46 7.78 -5.32
C TRP A 53 0.75 6.58 -4.66
N THR A 54 0.31 5.60 -5.46
CA THR A 54 -0.13 4.29 -4.93
C THR A 54 0.99 3.64 -4.13
N LEU A 55 2.19 3.56 -4.69
CA LEU A 55 3.34 2.92 -4.04
C LEU A 55 3.83 3.69 -2.80
N VAL A 56 3.89 5.01 -2.87
CA VAL A 56 4.24 5.88 -1.73
C VAL A 56 3.28 5.63 -0.57
N LEU A 57 1.97 5.69 -0.80
CA LEU A 57 0.97 5.48 0.25
C LEU A 57 0.95 4.04 0.78
N LEU A 58 1.26 3.06 -0.07
CA LEU A 58 1.45 1.67 0.37
C LEU A 58 2.64 1.56 1.33
N CYS A 59 3.77 2.16 0.99
CA CYS A 59 4.94 2.24 1.86
C CYS A 59 4.59 2.97 3.18
N CYS A 60 3.88 4.09 3.14
CA CYS A 60 3.42 4.79 4.35
C CYS A 60 2.51 3.90 5.21
N THR A 61 1.58 3.17 4.60
CA THR A 61 0.68 2.22 5.29
C THR A 61 1.48 1.11 5.98
N LEU A 62 2.48 0.56 5.29
CA LEU A 62 3.39 -0.44 5.82
C LEU A 62 4.38 0.13 6.85
N ALA A 63 4.70 1.42 6.82
CA ALA A 63 5.57 2.07 7.79
C ALA A 63 4.91 2.27 9.17
N VAL A 64 3.57 2.28 9.26
CA VAL A 64 2.85 2.51 10.53
C VAL A 64 3.25 1.55 11.64
N THR A 65 3.27 0.24 11.38
CA THR A 65 3.62 -0.76 12.40
C THR A 65 5.07 -0.63 12.89
N PRO A 66 6.09 -0.48 12.03
CA PRO A 66 7.47 -0.39 12.48
C PRO A 66 7.72 0.91 13.21
N LEU A 67 7.19 2.03 12.72
CA LEU A 67 7.23 3.30 13.45
C LEU A 67 6.60 3.16 14.83
N ARG A 68 5.41 2.56 14.94
CA ARG A 68 4.77 2.31 16.25
C ARG A 68 5.64 1.48 17.19
N ARG A 69 6.28 0.42 16.69
CA ARG A 69 7.12 -0.47 17.52
C ARG A 69 8.43 0.20 17.96
N LEU A 70 9.05 0.99 17.09
CA LEU A 70 10.32 1.65 17.38
C LEU A 70 10.13 2.90 18.27
N THR A 71 9.02 3.61 18.11
CA THR A 71 8.76 4.88 18.84
C THR A 71 7.85 4.72 20.06
N GLY A 72 7.10 3.62 20.18
CA GLY A 72 6.06 3.45 21.20
C GLY A 72 4.78 4.28 20.96
N MET A 73 4.67 4.98 19.82
CA MET A 73 3.55 5.87 19.50
C MET A 73 2.34 5.08 18.98
N ASN A 74 1.56 4.55 19.90
CA ASN A 74 0.37 3.72 19.62
C ASN A 74 -0.69 4.44 18.79
N TRP A 75 -0.79 5.76 18.87
CA TRP A 75 -1.75 6.53 18.07
C TRP A 75 -1.56 6.37 16.55
N LEU A 76 -0.37 6.01 16.07
CA LEU A 76 -0.09 5.78 14.64
C LEU A 76 -1.02 4.72 14.02
N ILE A 77 -1.46 3.72 14.80
CA ILE A 77 -2.40 2.70 14.29
C ILE A 77 -3.74 3.30 13.87
N ARG A 78 -4.11 4.47 14.42
CA ARG A 78 -5.38 5.16 14.17
C ARG A 78 -5.42 5.86 12.81
N ILE A 79 -4.28 6.03 12.15
CA ILE A 79 -4.18 6.58 10.78
C ILE A 79 -3.93 5.51 9.71
N ARG A 80 -3.56 4.28 10.09
CA ARG A 80 -3.24 3.18 9.16
C ARG A 80 -4.34 2.89 8.15
N ARG A 81 -5.59 2.82 8.61
CA ARG A 81 -6.74 2.54 7.74
C ARG A 81 -6.90 3.62 6.66
N MET A 82 -6.74 4.88 7.05
CA MET A 82 -6.89 6.01 6.13
C MET A 82 -5.81 5.97 5.04
N LEU A 83 -4.55 5.74 5.42
CA LEU A 83 -3.47 5.56 4.46
C LEU A 83 -3.75 4.40 3.48
N GLY A 84 -4.18 3.24 3.99
CA GLY A 84 -4.49 2.08 3.14
C GLY A 84 -5.66 2.31 2.18
N LEU A 85 -6.68 3.07 2.60
CA LEU A 85 -7.78 3.47 1.72
C LEU A 85 -7.31 4.45 0.63
N TYR A 86 -6.41 5.37 0.96
CA TYR A 86 -5.79 6.24 -0.04
C TYR A 86 -4.89 5.46 -1.00
N THR A 87 -4.15 4.45 -0.53
CA THR A 87 -3.45 3.51 -1.42
C THR A 87 -4.41 2.90 -2.44
N PHE A 88 -5.58 2.43 -2.00
CA PHE A 88 -6.58 1.86 -2.90
C PHE A 88 -7.23 2.90 -3.83
N PHE A 89 -7.44 4.13 -3.36
CA PHE A 89 -7.93 5.23 -4.17
C PHE A 89 -6.99 5.51 -5.35
N TYR A 90 -5.69 5.71 -5.10
CA TYR A 90 -4.73 5.94 -6.19
C TYR A 90 -4.54 4.69 -7.06
N GLY A 91 -4.58 3.49 -6.48
CA GLY A 91 -4.53 2.24 -7.25
C GLY A 91 -5.72 2.11 -8.20
N THR A 92 -6.90 2.53 -7.76
CA THR A 92 -8.11 2.60 -8.59
C THR A 92 -7.95 3.62 -9.69
N LEU A 93 -7.47 4.85 -9.39
CA LEU A 93 -7.21 5.85 -10.43
C LEU A 93 -6.24 5.32 -11.49
N HIS A 94 -5.12 4.72 -11.05
CA HIS A 94 -4.12 4.13 -11.93
C HIS A 94 -4.72 3.05 -12.84
N PHE A 95 -5.50 2.14 -12.26
CA PHE A 95 -6.20 1.09 -13.01
C PHE A 95 -7.25 1.67 -13.99
N LEU A 96 -8.04 2.65 -13.56
CA LEU A 96 -9.08 3.27 -14.38
C LEU A 96 -8.48 4.05 -15.56
N ILE A 97 -7.30 4.63 -15.43
CA ILE A 97 -6.62 5.28 -16.56
C ILE A 97 -6.31 4.24 -17.65
N TRP A 98 -5.75 3.08 -17.29
CA TRP A 98 -5.53 2.00 -18.26
C TRP A 98 -6.86 1.47 -18.83
N LEU A 99 -7.85 1.22 -17.98
CA LEU A 99 -9.12 0.62 -18.36
C LEU A 99 -9.96 1.52 -19.28
N LEU A 100 -10.16 2.77 -18.88
CA LEU A 100 -11.09 3.71 -19.51
C LEU A 100 -10.41 4.56 -20.58
N ILE A 101 -9.17 4.98 -20.35
CA ILE A 101 -8.50 5.98 -21.20
C ILE A 101 -7.54 5.31 -22.20
N ASP A 102 -6.65 4.42 -21.74
CA ASP A 102 -5.69 3.75 -22.64
C ASP A 102 -6.36 2.69 -23.52
N ARG A 103 -7.32 1.93 -22.97
CA ARG A 103 -8.00 0.83 -23.69
C ARG A 103 -9.44 1.13 -24.11
N GLY A 104 -10.04 2.20 -23.62
CA GLY A 104 -11.41 2.57 -24.04
C GLY A 104 -12.45 1.48 -23.79
N LEU A 105 -12.27 0.64 -22.76
CA LEU A 105 -13.12 -0.54 -22.47
C LEU A 105 -13.16 -1.62 -23.56
N ASP A 106 -12.23 -1.66 -24.51
CA ASP A 106 -12.14 -2.75 -25.50
C ASP A 106 -11.63 -4.07 -24.85
N PRO A 107 -12.48 -5.10 -24.71
CA PRO A 107 -12.08 -6.34 -24.02
C PRO A 107 -10.96 -7.08 -24.75
N VAL A 108 -10.87 -6.97 -26.08
CA VAL A 108 -9.88 -7.70 -26.88
C VAL A 108 -8.48 -7.14 -26.63
N SER A 109 -8.31 -5.81 -26.71
CA SER A 109 -7.03 -5.17 -26.40
C SER A 109 -6.62 -5.38 -24.94
N MET A 110 -7.58 -5.32 -24.00
CA MET A 110 -7.31 -5.55 -22.58
C MET A 110 -6.79 -6.96 -22.31
N VAL A 111 -7.45 -7.99 -22.83
CA VAL A 111 -7.01 -9.39 -22.68
C VAL A 111 -5.65 -9.59 -23.32
N LYS A 112 -5.44 -9.04 -24.52
CA LYS A 112 -4.13 -9.09 -25.20
C LYS A 112 -3.02 -8.46 -24.35
N ASP A 113 -3.28 -7.31 -23.74
CA ASP A 113 -2.34 -6.65 -22.84
C ASP A 113 -2.01 -7.50 -21.61
N ILE A 114 -3.02 -8.04 -20.93
CA ILE A 114 -2.83 -8.90 -19.75
C ILE A 114 -2.02 -10.16 -20.09
N VAL A 115 -2.20 -10.74 -21.28
CA VAL A 115 -1.50 -11.95 -21.69
C VAL A 115 -0.09 -11.66 -22.20
N LYS A 116 0.10 -10.56 -22.94
CA LYS A 116 1.37 -10.28 -23.64
C LYS A 116 2.33 -9.40 -22.83
N ARG A 117 1.86 -8.70 -21.79
CA ARG A 117 2.67 -7.76 -21.02
C ARG A 117 2.72 -8.18 -19.54
N PRO A 118 3.77 -8.90 -19.10
CA PRO A 118 3.88 -9.42 -17.73
C PRO A 118 3.72 -8.35 -16.64
N PHE A 119 4.19 -7.13 -16.89
CA PHE A 119 4.01 -6.03 -15.94
C PHE A 119 2.53 -5.69 -15.74
N ILE A 120 1.69 -5.69 -16.78
CA ILE A 120 0.24 -5.44 -16.67
C ILE A 120 -0.42 -6.55 -15.86
N THR A 121 -0.07 -7.81 -16.13
CA THR A 121 -0.59 -8.96 -15.39
C THR A 121 -0.34 -8.82 -13.89
N VAL A 122 0.89 -8.46 -13.51
CA VAL A 122 1.29 -8.30 -12.10
C VAL A 122 0.61 -7.09 -11.46
N GLY A 123 0.50 -5.97 -12.18
CA GLY A 123 -0.21 -4.78 -11.72
C GLY A 123 -1.70 -5.06 -11.48
N PHE A 124 -2.34 -5.77 -12.41
CA PHE A 124 -3.73 -6.20 -12.30
C PHE A 124 -3.93 -7.14 -11.11
N ALA A 125 -3.06 -8.13 -10.92
CA ALA A 125 -3.11 -9.03 -9.77
C ALA A 125 -2.96 -8.26 -8.45
N ALA A 126 -2.03 -7.30 -8.36
CA ALA A 126 -1.89 -6.44 -7.20
C ALA A 126 -3.18 -5.66 -6.91
N PHE A 127 -3.78 -5.05 -7.93
CA PHE A 127 -5.04 -4.31 -7.79
C PHE A 127 -6.18 -5.21 -7.31
N VAL A 128 -6.36 -6.40 -7.90
CA VAL A 128 -7.38 -7.37 -7.49
C VAL A 128 -7.21 -7.77 -6.02
N LEU A 129 -5.98 -7.97 -5.54
CA LEU A 129 -5.71 -8.26 -4.12
C LEU A 129 -6.05 -7.09 -3.19
N MET A 130 -6.00 -5.84 -3.67
CA MET A 130 -6.36 -4.67 -2.87
C MET A 130 -7.87 -4.52 -2.67
N ILE A 131 -8.70 -4.98 -3.62
CA ILE A 131 -10.17 -4.90 -3.54
C ILE A 131 -10.72 -5.48 -2.22
N PRO A 132 -10.41 -6.74 -1.83
CA PRO A 132 -10.91 -7.29 -0.57
C PRO A 132 -10.35 -6.55 0.66
N LEU A 133 -9.12 -6.00 0.59
CA LEU A 133 -8.56 -5.19 1.67
C LEU A 133 -9.38 -3.91 1.91
N ALA A 134 -9.74 -3.21 0.83
CA ALA A 134 -10.55 -2.01 0.88
C ALA A 134 -11.99 -2.32 1.32
N ALA A 135 -12.62 -3.32 0.70
CA ALA A 135 -14.00 -3.73 1.00
C ALA A 135 -14.18 -4.15 2.47
N THR A 136 -13.14 -4.72 3.09
CA THR A 136 -13.18 -5.17 4.49
C THR A 136 -12.59 -4.15 5.48
N SER A 137 -12.38 -2.91 5.07
CA SER A 137 -11.82 -1.86 5.94
C SER A 137 -12.86 -1.15 6.83
N THR A 138 -14.10 -1.62 6.91
CA THR A 138 -15.14 -1.05 7.79
C THR A 138 -15.19 -1.74 9.16
N ASN A 139 -15.68 -1.03 10.18
CA ASN A 139 -15.87 -1.63 11.52
C ASN A 139 -16.86 -2.80 11.49
N ALA A 140 -17.89 -2.72 10.63
CA ALA A 140 -18.86 -3.79 10.44
C ALA A 140 -18.18 -5.07 9.92
N MET A 141 -17.29 -4.97 8.92
CA MET A 141 -16.59 -6.13 8.38
C MET A 141 -15.58 -6.73 9.35
N VAL A 142 -14.91 -5.92 10.18
CA VAL A 142 -14.05 -6.43 11.26
C VAL A 142 -14.86 -7.28 12.24
N ARG A 143 -16.06 -6.82 12.63
CA ARG A 143 -16.97 -7.58 13.50
C ARG A 143 -17.49 -8.85 12.82
N ARG A 144 -17.91 -8.75 11.55
CA ARG A 144 -18.48 -9.86 10.77
C ARG A 144 -17.49 -11.00 10.52
N LEU A 145 -16.25 -10.68 10.11
CA LEU A 145 -15.23 -11.68 9.81
C LEU A 145 -14.56 -12.23 11.07
N GLY A 146 -14.62 -11.47 12.17
CA GLY A 146 -13.83 -11.72 13.37
C GLY A 146 -12.36 -11.32 13.18
N GLY A 147 -11.72 -10.95 14.30
CA GLY A 147 -10.37 -10.38 14.29
C GLY A 147 -9.32 -11.27 13.62
N LYS A 148 -9.37 -12.59 13.82
CA LYS A 148 -8.38 -13.54 13.26
C LYS A 148 -8.46 -13.62 11.72
N ARG A 149 -9.65 -13.85 11.15
CA ARG A 149 -9.83 -13.97 9.69
C ARG A 149 -9.58 -12.63 8.99
N TRP A 150 -10.05 -11.53 9.59
CA TRP A 150 -9.76 -10.18 9.09
C TRP A 150 -8.26 -9.90 9.03
N GLN A 151 -7.51 -10.24 10.08
CA GLN A 151 -6.05 -10.09 10.10
C GLN A 151 -5.36 -10.94 9.03
N TRP A 152 -5.80 -12.19 8.82
CA TRP A 152 -5.27 -13.05 7.77
C TRP A 152 -5.49 -12.46 6.37
N LEU A 153 -6.71 -12.03 6.07
CA LEU A 153 -7.02 -11.36 4.81
C LEU A 153 -6.16 -10.11 4.63
N HIS A 154 -5.99 -9.31 5.68
CA HIS A 154 -5.17 -8.09 5.64
C HIS A 154 -3.65 -8.34 5.54
N ARG A 155 -3.17 -9.60 5.55
CA ARG A 155 -1.79 -9.94 5.18
C ARG A 155 -1.54 -9.88 3.67
N LEU A 156 -2.59 -9.89 2.84
CA LEU A 156 -2.45 -9.70 1.39
C LEU A 156 -1.79 -8.37 1.03
N VAL A 157 -1.77 -7.39 1.94
CA VAL A 157 -1.03 -6.13 1.75
C VAL A 157 0.47 -6.35 1.51
N TYR A 158 1.06 -7.41 2.07
CA TYR A 158 2.47 -7.74 1.85
C TYR A 158 2.71 -8.28 0.44
N VAL A 159 1.81 -9.14 -0.03
CA VAL A 159 1.83 -9.66 -1.41
C VAL A 159 1.61 -8.52 -2.40
N THR A 160 0.63 -7.65 -2.12
CA THR A 160 0.37 -6.44 -2.90
C THR A 160 1.61 -5.56 -3.00
N GLY A 161 2.34 -5.36 -1.89
CA GLY A 161 3.59 -4.61 -1.88
C GLY A 161 4.67 -5.21 -2.77
N ALA A 162 4.88 -6.54 -2.69
CA ALA A 162 5.83 -7.23 -3.54
C ALA A 162 5.46 -7.16 -5.03
N LEU A 163 4.18 -7.40 -5.37
CA LEU A 163 3.70 -7.29 -6.74
C LEU A 163 3.78 -5.86 -7.26
N GLY A 164 3.52 -4.85 -6.44
CA GLY A 164 3.65 -3.44 -6.82
C GLY A 164 5.10 -3.07 -7.20
N ILE A 165 6.09 -3.55 -6.44
CA ILE A 165 7.51 -3.37 -6.79
C ILE A 165 7.85 -4.11 -8.08
N LEU A 166 7.43 -5.37 -8.23
CA LEU A 166 7.69 -6.17 -9.43
C LEU A 166 7.07 -5.54 -10.69
N HIS A 167 5.82 -5.08 -10.58
CA HIS A 167 5.14 -4.32 -11.63
C HIS A 167 5.96 -3.09 -12.04
N TYR A 168 6.40 -2.30 -11.07
CA TYR A 168 7.16 -1.08 -11.35
C TYR A 168 8.52 -1.40 -11.98
N TRP A 169 9.18 -2.46 -11.49
CA TRP A 169 10.48 -2.92 -11.97
C TRP A 169 10.41 -3.33 -13.44
N TRP A 170 9.47 -4.21 -13.82
CA TRP A 170 9.36 -4.65 -15.21
C TRP A 170 8.96 -3.52 -16.16
N HIS A 171 8.12 -2.59 -15.72
CA HIS A 171 7.80 -1.41 -16.51
C HIS A 171 9.05 -0.56 -16.81
N LYS A 172 9.94 -0.39 -15.83
CA LYS A 172 11.17 0.38 -15.96
C LYS A 172 12.31 -0.39 -16.65
N ALA A 173 12.29 -1.72 -16.59
CA ALA A 173 13.32 -2.57 -17.18
C ALA A 173 13.49 -2.37 -18.69
N GLY A 174 12.40 -2.14 -19.42
CA GLY A 174 12.46 -1.85 -20.86
C GLY A 174 13.17 -0.54 -21.21
N LYS A 175 13.34 0.38 -20.25
CA LYS A 175 14.01 1.68 -20.43
C LYS A 175 15.39 1.75 -19.73
N HIS A 176 15.86 0.66 -19.10
CA HIS A 176 17.06 0.62 -18.26
C HIS A 176 17.11 1.70 -17.17
N ASP A 177 15.95 2.16 -16.68
CA ASP A 177 15.81 3.27 -15.74
C ASP A 177 15.39 2.75 -14.36
N PHE A 178 16.37 2.28 -13.58
CA PHE A 178 16.09 1.60 -12.31
C PHE A 178 16.21 2.47 -11.06
N ALA A 179 16.63 3.73 -11.18
CA ALA A 179 16.99 4.56 -10.03
C ALA A 179 15.84 4.70 -9.04
N GLU A 180 14.66 5.10 -9.52
CA GLU A 180 13.49 5.30 -8.66
C GLU A 180 12.95 3.99 -8.09
N VAL A 181 12.85 2.93 -8.90
CA VAL A 181 12.28 1.66 -8.44
C VAL A 181 13.16 1.00 -7.38
N SER A 182 14.48 1.13 -7.47
CA SER A 182 15.41 0.61 -6.47
C SER A 182 15.22 1.25 -5.08
N ILE A 183 14.89 2.55 -5.02
CA ILE A 183 14.59 3.22 -3.75
C ILE A 183 13.35 2.60 -3.11
N TYR A 184 12.25 2.47 -3.86
CA TYR A 184 11.03 1.87 -3.33
C TYR A 184 11.21 0.39 -2.99
N ALA A 185 11.98 -0.35 -3.78
CA ALA A 185 12.31 -1.74 -3.50
C ALA A 185 13.08 -1.88 -2.18
N ALA A 186 14.08 -1.02 -1.94
CA ALA A 186 14.82 -0.99 -0.69
C ALA A 186 13.92 -0.66 0.51
N VAL A 187 13.08 0.38 0.40
CA VAL A 187 12.10 0.74 1.45
C VAL A 187 11.16 -0.43 1.73
N MET A 188 10.60 -1.05 0.69
CA MET A 188 9.69 -2.20 0.84
C MET A 188 10.40 -3.40 1.49
N ALA A 189 11.62 -3.71 1.07
CA ALA A 189 12.43 -4.79 1.63
C ALA A 189 12.71 -4.58 3.12
N VAL A 190 13.07 -3.35 3.53
CA VAL A 190 13.25 -3.02 4.96
C VAL A 190 11.94 -3.18 5.72
N LEU A 191 10.83 -2.64 5.21
CA LEU A 191 9.54 -2.67 5.90
C LEU A 191 9.00 -4.09 6.08
N LEU A 192 9.13 -4.95 5.06
CA LEU A 192 8.73 -6.35 5.10
C LEU A 192 9.73 -7.21 5.88
N GLY A 193 11.03 -6.96 5.73
CA GLY A 193 12.09 -7.63 6.50
C GLY A 193 11.91 -7.45 8.00
N LEU A 194 11.58 -6.23 8.46
CA LEU A 194 11.24 -5.98 9.86
C LEU A 194 10.02 -6.79 10.33
N ARG A 195 9.04 -7.09 9.45
CA ARG A 195 7.91 -7.98 9.80
C ARG A 195 8.35 -9.40 10.04
N VAL A 196 9.15 -9.94 9.13
CA VAL A 196 9.66 -11.31 9.21
C VAL A 196 10.51 -11.46 10.47
N TRP A 197 11.43 -10.51 10.71
CA TRP A 197 12.29 -10.51 11.90
C TRP A 197 11.49 -10.51 13.20
N TRP A 198 10.47 -9.66 13.32
CA TRP A 198 9.62 -9.62 14.50
C TRP A 198 8.74 -10.85 14.70
N ALA A 199 8.20 -11.41 13.61
CA ALA A 199 7.45 -12.65 13.67
C ALA A 199 8.33 -13.79 14.17
N TRP A 200 9.56 -13.89 13.65
CA TRP A 200 10.52 -14.90 14.04
C TRP A 200 10.96 -14.78 15.51
N ARG A 201 11.28 -13.56 15.98
CA ARG A 201 11.62 -13.33 17.40
C ARG A 201 10.48 -13.69 18.36
N GLY A 202 9.23 -13.36 18.00
CA GLY A 202 8.07 -13.69 18.82
C GLY A 202 7.84 -15.20 18.95
N MET A 203 8.05 -15.96 17.87
CA MET A 203 7.97 -17.43 17.91
C MET A 203 9.06 -18.04 18.79
N ARG A 204 10.31 -17.55 18.70
CA ARG A 204 11.42 -18.04 19.54
C ARG A 204 11.18 -17.79 21.03
N GLN A 205 10.66 -16.62 21.40
CA GLN A 205 10.35 -16.29 22.80
C GLN A 205 9.20 -17.16 23.35
N GLY A 206 8.17 -17.43 22.54
CA GLY A 206 7.08 -18.33 22.92
C GLY A 206 7.52 -19.79 23.09
N ALA A 207 8.43 -20.27 22.23
CA ALA A 207 8.98 -21.62 22.32
C ALA A 207 9.85 -21.82 23.59
N VAL A 208 10.65 -20.83 23.96
CA VAL A 208 11.46 -20.86 25.19
C VAL A 208 10.57 -20.84 26.44
N ALA A 209 9.49 -20.04 26.45
CA ALA A 209 8.55 -19.98 27.58
C ALA A 209 7.70 -21.25 27.73
N GLY A 210 7.35 -21.92 26.62
CA GLY A 210 6.59 -23.17 26.62
C GLY A 210 7.40 -24.42 26.97
N GLY A 211 8.72 -24.38 26.79
CA GLY A 211 9.63 -25.46 27.20
C GLY A 211 10.05 -25.42 28.68
N ALA A 212 9.67 -24.38 29.43
CA ALA A 212 10.01 -24.18 30.83
C ALA A 212 8.94 -24.71 31.82
N VAL A 213 8.17 -25.74 31.45
CA VAL A 213 7.30 -26.45 32.39
C VAL A 213 8.15 -27.50 33.11
N PRO A 214 8.52 -27.32 34.40
CA PRO A 214 9.27 -28.34 35.11
C PRO A 214 8.39 -29.58 35.32
N ALA A 215 8.99 -30.76 35.14
CA ALA A 215 8.39 -32.02 35.55
C ALA A 215 7.97 -31.89 37.02
N ARG A 216 6.69 -32.17 37.29
CA ARG A 216 6.20 -32.30 38.66
C ARG A 216 6.54 -33.72 39.09
N ASP A 217 7.46 -33.81 40.04
CA ASP A 217 7.75 -35.02 40.81
C ASP A 217 6.65 -35.29 41.84
#